data_AF-A0A7G7G505-F1
#
_entry.id   AF-A0A7G7G505-F1
#
_cell.length_a   1.000
_cell.length_b   1.000
_cell.length_c   1.000
_cell.angle_alpha   90.00
_cell.angle_beta   90.00
_cell.angle_gamma   90.00
#
_symmetry.space_group_name_H-M   'P 1'
#
loop_
_entity.id
_entity.type
_entity.pdbx_description
1 polymer ?
#
loop_
_entity_poly.entity_id
_entity_poly.type
_entity_poly.pdbx_seq_one_letter_code
_entity_poly.pdbx_strand_id
1 'polypeptide(L)'
;MVRSKQTIYEYLIEPSPLFLKQVVEIAETKEYILVQDTREIKKRAIPDQVIQNFESRLQYLCRYTCRCQEYDGVTYLLIPKTNDN
;
A
#
# COMPACT_ATOMS: atom_id res chain seq x y z
N MET A 1 -16.91 -3.82 8.07
CA MET A 1 -16.79 -3.67 6.60
C MET A 1 -15.61 -4.52 6.15
N VAL A 2 -15.85 -5.49 5.27
CA VAL A 2 -14.78 -6.33 4.71
C VAL A 2 -13.90 -5.45 3.83
N ARG A 3 -12.63 -5.27 4.21
CA ARG A 3 -11.67 -4.56 3.35
C ARG A 3 -11.40 -5.43 2.13
N SER A 4 -11.49 -4.85 0.93
CA SER A 4 -11.13 -5.53 -0.31
C SER A 4 -9.81 -4.98 -0.85
N LYS A 5 -9.11 -5.78 -1.67
CA LYS A 5 -7.90 -5.31 -2.36
C LYS A 5 -8.15 -4.02 -3.15
N GLN A 6 -9.33 -3.92 -3.76
CA GLN A 6 -9.65 -2.82 -4.65
C GLN A 6 -9.87 -1.54 -3.87
N THR A 7 -10.52 -1.62 -2.71
CA THR A 7 -10.68 -0.47 -1.79
C THR A 7 -9.34 0.04 -1.29
N ILE A 8 -8.42 -0.86 -0.90
CA ILE A 8 -7.08 -0.45 -0.45
C ILE A 8 -6.27 0.13 -1.62
N TYR A 9 -6.38 -0.46 -2.81
CA TYR A 9 -5.72 0.02 -4.01
C TYR A 9 -6.17 1.42 -4.40
N GLU A 10 -7.49 1.64 -4.53
CA GLU A 10 -8.07 2.94 -4.87
C GLU A 10 -7.71 4.01 -3.84
N TYR A 11 -7.76 3.66 -2.55
CA TYR A 11 -7.33 4.56 -1.48
C TYR A 11 -5.85 4.94 -1.59
N LEU A 12 -4.95 4.01 -1.92
CA LEU A 12 -3.52 4.30 -1.99
C LEU A 12 -3.13 5.09 -3.24
N ILE A 13 -3.79 4.86 -4.36
CA ILE A 13 -3.36 5.39 -5.66
C ILE A 13 -4.00 6.74 -6.04
N GLU A 14 -5.07 7.16 -5.37
CA GLU A 14 -5.65 8.48 -5.60
C GLU A 14 -4.75 9.61 -5.06
N PRO A 15 -4.68 10.80 -5.70
CA PRO A 15 -5.37 11.20 -6.93
C PRO A 15 -4.64 10.81 -8.22
N SER A 16 -3.48 10.14 -8.16
CA SER A 16 -2.62 9.90 -9.33
C SER A 16 -2.33 8.42 -9.57
N PRO A 17 -3.31 7.67 -10.09
CA PRO A 17 -3.17 6.22 -10.26
C PRO A 17 -2.00 5.83 -11.16
N LEU A 18 -1.76 6.56 -12.26
CA LEU A 18 -0.80 6.19 -13.30
C LEU A 18 0.64 5.98 -12.79
N PHE A 19 1.11 6.85 -11.89
CA PHE A 19 2.48 6.75 -11.35
C PHE A 19 2.59 5.60 -10.34
N LEU A 20 1.61 5.48 -9.45
CA LEU A 20 1.64 4.50 -8.37
C LEU A 20 1.32 3.08 -8.85
N LYS A 21 0.57 2.89 -9.95
CA LYS A 21 0.31 1.56 -10.55
C LYS A 21 1.60 0.79 -10.88
N GLN A 22 2.69 1.48 -11.17
CA GLN A 22 3.94 0.86 -11.59
C GLN A 22 4.77 0.34 -10.41
N VAL A 23 4.55 0.89 -9.21
CA VAL A 23 5.40 0.70 -8.04
C VAL A 23 4.65 0.17 -6.82
N VAL A 24 3.33 0.18 -6.83
CA VAL A 24 2.48 -0.39 -5.77
C VAL A 24 1.84 -1.67 -6.27
N GLU A 25 2.08 -2.77 -5.57
CA GLU A 25 1.49 -4.08 -5.84
C GLU A 25 0.63 -4.48 -4.65
N ILE A 26 -0.59 -4.97 -4.92
CA ILE A 26 -1.52 -5.39 -3.88
C ILE A 26 -1.98 -6.81 -4.17
N ALA A 27 -1.67 -7.71 -3.26
CA ALA A 27 -2.12 -9.09 -3.28
C ALA A 27 -3.20 -9.31 -2.22
N GLU A 28 -4.11 -10.22 -2.51
CA GLU A 28 -5.25 -10.52 -1.65
C GLU A 28 -5.32 -12.02 -1.37
N THR A 29 -5.40 -12.36 -0.09
CA THR A 29 -5.62 -13.74 0.39
C THR A 29 -7.01 -13.84 1.02
N LYS A 30 -7.38 -14.98 1.60
CA LYS A 30 -8.67 -15.13 2.30
C LYS A 30 -8.79 -14.18 3.51
N GLU A 31 -7.71 -14.05 4.28
CA GLU A 31 -7.70 -13.39 5.59
C GLU A 31 -7.02 -12.01 5.55
N TYR A 32 -6.08 -11.82 4.63
CA TYR A 32 -5.20 -10.64 4.59
C TYR A 32 -5.13 -10.00 3.21
N ILE A 33 -4.81 -8.70 3.21
CA ILE A 33 -4.39 -7.92 2.05
C ILE A 33 -2.91 -7.57 2.27
N LEU A 34 -2.07 -7.91 1.31
CA LEU A 34 -0.66 -7.55 1.28
C LEU A 34 -0.48 -6.36 0.35
N VAL A 35 0.07 -5.27 0.85
CA VAL A 35 0.48 -4.11 0.07
C VAL A 35 2.01 -4.10 0.00
N GLN A 36 2.54 -3.92 -1.19
CA GLN A 36 3.98 -3.86 -1.47
C GLN A 36 4.30 -2.54 -2.15
N ASP A 37 5.17 -1.76 -1.53
CA ASP A 37 5.77 -0.56 -2.13
C ASP A 37 7.15 -0.91 -2.67
N THR A 38 7.28 -0.91 -3.99
CA THR A 38 8.51 -1.27 -4.74
C THR A 38 9.21 -0.05 -5.35
N ARG A 39 8.91 1.17 -4.88
CA ARG A 39 9.50 2.42 -5.40
C ARG A 39 11.02 2.40 -5.42
N GLU A 40 11.64 1.99 -4.32
CA GLU A 40 13.11 1.96 -4.18
C GLU A 40 13.76 0.96 -5.14
N ILE A 41 13.10 -0.17 -5.42
CA ILE A 41 13.58 -1.16 -6.38
C ILE A 41 13.46 -0.64 -7.82
N LYS A 42 12.28 -0.13 -8.19
CA LYS A 42 11.97 0.19 -9.59
C LYS A 42 12.56 1.54 -10.04
N LYS A 43 13.01 2.39 -9.10
CA LYS A 43 13.64 3.71 -9.37
C LYS A 43 12.90 4.54 -10.42
N ARG A 44 11.56 4.53 -10.38
CA ARG A 44 10.71 5.26 -11.32
C ARG A 44 10.64 6.74 -10.91
N ALA A 45 10.69 7.63 -11.88
CA ALA A 45 10.45 9.05 -11.65
C ALA A 45 8.98 9.26 -11.29
N ILE A 46 8.72 9.57 -10.02
CA ILE A 46 7.38 9.88 -9.49
C ILE A 46 7.46 11.29 -8.90
N PRO A 47 6.49 12.18 -9.20
CA PRO A 47 6.49 13.52 -8.62
C PRO A 47 6.46 13.50 -7.09
N ASP A 48 7.22 14.37 -6.44
CA ASP A 48 7.33 14.44 -4.97
C ASP A 48 5.97 14.61 -4.28
N GLN A 49 5.07 15.39 -4.87
CA GLN A 49 3.72 15.59 -4.35
C GLN A 49 2.90 14.28 -4.32
N VAL A 50 3.12 13.39 -5.29
CA VAL A 50 2.45 12.08 -5.35
C VAL A 50 3.04 11.14 -4.30
N ILE A 51 4.36 11.16 -4.13
CA ILE A 51 5.09 10.41 -3.09
C ILE A 51 4.60 10.80 -1.69
N GLN A 52 4.55 12.10 -1.38
CA GLN A 52 4.11 12.58 -0.06
C GLN A 52 2.66 12.17 0.26
N ASN A 53 1.76 12.29 -0.71
CA ASN A 53 0.37 11.86 -0.53
C ASN A 53 0.25 10.36 -0.31
N PHE A 54 1.01 9.57 -1.06
CA PHE A 54 1.07 8.12 -0.92
C PHE A 54 1.61 7.72 0.46
N GLU A 55 2.72 8.29 0.91
CA GLU A 55 3.34 7.98 2.20
C GLU A 55 2.42 8.31 3.38
N SER A 56 1.73 9.44 3.33
CA SER A 56 0.73 9.81 4.35
C SER A 56 -0.40 8.77 4.44
N ARG A 57 -0.91 8.30 3.30
CA ARG A 57 -1.95 7.26 3.24
C ARG A 57 -1.42 5.89 3.67
N LEU A 58 -0.19 5.57 3.29
CA LEU A 58 0.49 4.33 3.68
C LEU A 58 0.68 4.28 5.19
N GLN A 59 1.17 5.37 5.80
CA GLN A 59 1.30 5.51 7.26
C GLN A 59 -0.05 5.44 7.97
N TYR A 60 -1.12 5.99 7.39
CA TYR A 60 -2.47 5.81 7.93
C TYR A 60 -2.88 4.34 7.94
N LEU A 61 -2.61 3.59 6.86
CA LEU A 61 -2.89 2.16 6.80
C LEU A 61 -2.02 1.33 7.75
N CYS A 62 -0.76 1.73 8.00
CA CYS A 62 0.10 1.09 9.01
C CYS A 62 -0.55 0.99 10.39
N ARG A 63 -1.40 1.95 10.76
CA ARG A 63 -2.11 1.92 12.06
C ARG A 63 -3.10 0.76 12.18
N TYR A 64 -3.48 0.17 11.05
CA TYR A 64 -4.43 -0.93 10.97
C TYR A 64 -3.78 -2.24 10.50
N THR A 65 -2.45 -2.30 10.43
CA THR A 65 -1.73 -3.50 10.01
C THR A 65 -1.19 -4.24 11.22
N CYS A 66 -1.12 -5.56 11.09
CA CYS A 66 -0.47 -6.39 12.12
C CYS A 66 1.06 -6.28 12.02
N ARG A 67 1.58 -5.93 10.83
CA ARG A 67 3.01 -5.74 10.54
C ARG A 67 3.21 -4.71 9.43
N CYS A 68 4.13 -3.78 9.67
CA CYS A 68 4.80 -2.97 8.66
C CYS A 68 6.28 -3.35 8.71
N GLN A 69 6.80 -3.93 7.63
CA GLN A 69 8.21 -4.34 7.55
C GLN A 69 8.81 -3.86 6.25
N GLU A 70 10.05 -3.37 6.32
CA GLU A 70 10.86 -3.09 5.15
C GLU A 70 11.84 -4.26 4.94
N TYR A 71 11.91 -4.78 3.72
CA TYR A 71 12.86 -5.82 3.34
C TYR A 71 13.33 -5.56 1.91
N ASP A 72 14.64 -5.44 1.72
CA ASP A 72 15.30 -5.24 0.42
C ASP A 72 14.74 -4.03 -0.38
N GLY A 73 14.46 -2.92 0.31
CA GLY A 73 13.88 -1.72 -0.31
C GLY A 73 12.39 -1.84 -0.67
N VAL A 74 11.71 -2.88 -0.20
CA VAL A 74 10.26 -3.03 -0.34
C VAL A 74 9.59 -2.85 1.02
N THR A 75 8.63 -1.94 1.08
CA THR A 75 7.76 -1.84 2.27
C THR A 75 6.56 -2.75 2.10
N TYR A 76 6.36 -3.64 3.07
CA TYR A 76 5.25 -4.58 3.14
C TYR A 76 4.28 -4.17 4.23
N LEU A 77 3.01 -4.03 3.88
CA LEU A 77 1.92 -3.91 4.84
C LEU A 77 0.99 -5.09 4.75
N LEU A 78 0.78 -5.76 5.88
CA LEU A 78 -0.19 -6.83 6.00
C LEU A 78 -1.43 -6.34 6.75
N ILE A 79 -2.53 -6.18 6.02
CA ILE A 79 -3.80 -5.65 6.52
C ILE A 79 -4.79 -6.82 6.68
N PRO A 80 -5.31 -7.11 7.88
CA PRO A 80 -6.37 -8.10 8.04
C PRO A 80 -7.69 -7.58 7.42
N LYS A 81 -8.45 -8.48 6.78
CA LYS A 81 -9.74 -8.15 6.15
C LYS A 81 -10.87 -8.00 7.15
N THR A 82 -10.78 -8.74 8.24
CA THR A 82 -11.66 -8.68 9.39
C THR A 82 -10.97 -7.83 10.46
N ASN A 83 -11.69 -6.86 11.00
CA ASN A 83 -11.30 -6.28 12.28
C ASN A 83 -11.54 -7.38 13.31
N ASP A 84 -10.51 -8.18 13.60
CA ASP A 84 -10.50 -8.93 14.84
C ASP A 84 -10.32 -7.88 15.95
N ASN A 85 -11.43 -7.57 16.60
CA ASN A 85 -11.48 -6.86 17.87
C ASN A 85 -11.35 -7.89 18.98
#